data_AF-A0A949ZE78-F1
#
_entry.id   AF-A0A949ZE78-F1
#
_cell.length_a   1.000
_cell.length_b   1.000
_cell.length_c   1.000
_cell.angle_alpha   90.00
_cell.angle_beta   90.00
_cell.angle_gamma   90.00
#
_symmetry.space_group_name_H-M   'P 1'
#
loop_
_entity.id
_entity.type
_entity.pdbx_description
1 polymer ?
#
loop_
_entity_poly.entity_id
_entity_poly.type
_entity_poly.pdbx_seq_one_letter_code
_entity_poly.pdbx_strand_id
1 'polypeptide(L)'
;MTVVVLAGGQATRLPGKLARPIGAGNEPLVVRVVRQLTASGRPCLISVREPLPSDLAARIAAPVAVDRYQDAGPLGGLASATAQVQTPLTFAAAGDLANIDTTAIDELIERYESERARGESVDAVVPRHSSGQLEPLAALYDTKVLHDNAVRTLASGTKKVTGALHGMHIAYYDIAPDRVVLYHNVNTAADLSGVIAR
;
A
#
# COMPACT_ATOMS: atom_id res chain seq x y z
N MET A 1 10.30 -2.14 -10.09
CA MET A 1 9.50 -1.97 -8.86
C MET A 1 8.20 -2.72 -9.02
N THR A 2 7.67 -3.29 -7.94
CA THR A 2 6.37 -3.97 -7.90
C THR A 2 5.46 -3.24 -6.93
N VAL A 3 4.19 -3.06 -7.31
CA VAL A 3 3.15 -2.57 -6.40
C VAL A 3 2.61 -3.74 -5.59
N VAL A 4 2.53 -3.58 -4.26
CA VAL A 4 1.89 -4.54 -3.36
C VAL A 4 0.65 -3.87 -2.78
N VAL A 5 -0.54 -4.34 -3.18
CA VAL A 5 -1.81 -3.85 -2.63
C VAL A 5 -2.29 -4.78 -1.52
N LEU A 6 -2.49 -4.24 -0.32
CA LEU A 6 -2.99 -5.02 0.81
C LEU A 6 -4.51 -5.02 0.85
N ALA A 7 -5.09 -6.18 0.59
CA ALA A 7 -6.52 -6.43 0.55
C ALA A 7 -7.01 -7.42 1.64
N GLY A 8 -6.19 -7.72 2.66
CA GLY A 8 -6.41 -8.79 3.64
C GLY A 8 -6.81 -8.39 5.07
N GLY A 9 -7.30 -7.18 5.33
CA GLY A 9 -7.66 -6.74 6.69
C GLY A 9 -9.02 -7.26 7.19
N GLN A 10 -9.19 -7.41 8.51
CA GLN A 10 -10.50 -7.79 9.10
C GLN A 10 -11.63 -6.77 8.87
N ALA A 11 -11.30 -5.55 8.40
CA ALA A 11 -12.26 -4.50 8.07
C ALA A 11 -13.36 -4.31 9.14
N THR A 12 -12.98 -4.31 10.42
CA THR A 12 -13.91 -4.36 11.57
C THR A 12 -14.91 -3.21 11.61
N ARG A 13 -14.55 -2.04 11.06
CA ARG A 13 -15.41 -0.85 11.00
C ARG A 13 -16.35 -0.84 9.79
N LEU A 14 -15.97 -1.49 8.70
CA LEU A 14 -16.76 -1.58 7.48
C LEU A 14 -16.52 -2.92 6.78
N PRO A 15 -17.20 -3.99 7.23
CA PRO A 15 -17.06 -5.31 6.64
C PRO A 15 -17.34 -5.27 5.13
N GLY A 16 -16.50 -5.98 4.37
CA GLY A 16 -16.59 -6.07 2.91
C GLY A 16 -16.23 -4.79 2.15
N LYS A 17 -15.65 -3.76 2.78
CA LYS A 17 -15.40 -2.45 2.14
C LYS A 17 -14.64 -2.51 0.82
N LEU A 18 -13.69 -3.44 0.69
CA LEU A 18 -12.88 -3.58 -0.52
C LEU A 18 -13.70 -4.02 -1.73
N ALA A 19 -14.79 -4.76 -1.50
CA ALA A 19 -15.73 -5.18 -2.54
C ALA A 19 -16.88 -4.17 -2.75
N ARG A 20 -17.01 -3.16 -1.88
CA ARG A 20 -18.08 -2.17 -2.02
C ARG A 20 -17.85 -1.32 -3.26
N PRO A 21 -18.91 -1.08 -4.03
CA PRO A 21 -18.79 -0.23 -5.20
C PRO A 21 -18.60 1.23 -4.81
N ILE A 22 -17.81 1.94 -5.60
CA ILE A 22 -17.54 3.37 -5.45
C ILE A 22 -17.67 4.12 -6.77
N GLY A 23 -17.98 5.41 -6.66
CA GLY A 23 -18.13 6.32 -7.79
C GLY A 23 -19.30 5.97 -8.73
N ALA A 24 -19.41 6.72 -9.82
CA ALA A 24 -20.50 6.56 -10.80
C ALA A 24 -20.45 5.21 -11.54
N GLY A 25 -19.27 4.59 -11.66
CA GLY A 25 -19.08 3.32 -12.35
C GLY A 25 -19.37 2.07 -11.52
N ASN A 26 -19.74 2.23 -10.24
CA ASN A 26 -20.01 1.12 -9.32
C ASN A 26 -18.84 0.11 -9.26
N GLU A 27 -17.60 0.61 -9.38
CA GLU A 27 -16.37 -0.19 -9.38
C GLU A 27 -16.00 -0.56 -7.94
N PRO A 28 -15.72 -1.83 -7.60
CA PRO A 28 -15.26 -2.20 -6.28
C PRO A 28 -13.99 -1.44 -5.89
N LEU A 29 -13.94 -1.00 -4.63
CA LEU A 29 -12.84 -0.18 -4.11
C LEU A 29 -11.45 -0.75 -4.45
N VAL A 30 -11.20 -2.03 -4.17
CA VAL A 30 -9.89 -2.63 -4.43
C VAL A 30 -9.58 -2.75 -5.93
N VAL A 31 -10.59 -2.96 -6.77
CA VAL A 31 -10.42 -2.99 -8.24
C VAL A 31 -9.98 -1.63 -8.73
N ARG A 32 -10.60 -0.55 -8.23
CA ARG A 32 -10.20 0.83 -8.55
C ARG A 32 -8.76 1.08 -8.13
N VAL A 33 -8.39 0.77 -6.88
CA VAL A 33 -7.03 1.00 -6.36
C VAL A 33 -6.00 0.28 -7.21
N VAL A 34 -6.21 -1.01 -7.50
CA VAL A 34 -5.30 -1.79 -8.35
C VAL A 34 -5.21 -1.16 -9.75
N ARG A 35 -6.34 -0.87 -10.39
CA ARG A 35 -6.38 -0.27 -11.74
C ARG A 35 -5.63 1.06 -11.80
N GLN A 36 -5.81 1.93 -10.82
CA GLN A 36 -5.15 3.24 -10.77
C GLN A 36 -3.63 3.08 -10.60
N LEU A 37 -3.18 2.24 -9.66
CA LEU A 37 -1.75 2.03 -9.40
C LEU A 37 -1.04 1.27 -10.55
N THR A 38 -1.75 0.47 -11.32
CA THR A 38 -1.20 -0.27 -12.47
C THR A 38 -1.43 0.42 -13.81
N ALA A 39 -2.03 1.62 -13.84
CA ALA A 39 -2.35 2.32 -15.10
C ALA A 39 -1.11 2.57 -15.99
N SER A 40 0.08 2.64 -15.39
CA SER A 40 1.36 2.78 -16.09
C SER A 40 2.02 1.44 -16.46
N GLY A 41 1.32 0.31 -16.38
CA GLY A 41 1.86 -1.02 -16.71
C GLY A 41 2.80 -1.62 -15.65
N ARG A 42 2.80 -1.11 -14.42
CA ARG A 42 3.64 -1.64 -13.32
C ARG A 42 3.14 -3.02 -12.86
N PRO A 43 4.04 -4.00 -12.62
CA PRO A 43 3.65 -5.25 -11.99
C PRO A 43 2.99 -5.03 -10.64
N CYS A 44 1.95 -5.80 -10.35
CA CYS A 44 1.20 -5.71 -9.10
C CYS A 44 1.05 -7.09 -8.46
N LEU A 45 1.07 -7.15 -7.14
CA LEU A 45 0.78 -8.32 -6.33
C LEU A 45 -0.24 -7.93 -5.26
N ILE A 46 -1.29 -8.73 -5.11
CA ILE A 46 -2.36 -8.43 -4.15
C ILE A 46 -2.21 -9.34 -2.95
N SER A 47 -1.95 -8.75 -1.79
CA SER A 47 -1.85 -9.47 -0.53
C SER A 47 -3.23 -9.64 0.08
N VAL A 48 -3.64 -10.88 0.34
CA VAL A 48 -4.96 -11.21 0.89
C VAL A 48 -4.84 -12.16 2.07
N ARG A 49 -5.77 -12.09 3.03
CA ARG A 49 -5.87 -13.08 4.10
C ARG A 49 -6.49 -14.38 3.58
N GLU A 50 -7.53 -14.25 2.79
CA GLU A 50 -8.29 -15.34 2.17
C GLU A 50 -8.45 -15.04 0.68
N PRO A 51 -8.60 -16.05 -0.20
CA PRO A 51 -8.84 -15.82 -1.62
C PRO A 51 -9.98 -14.82 -1.85
N LEU A 52 -9.80 -13.90 -2.80
CA LEU A 52 -10.85 -12.98 -3.20
C LEU A 52 -12.05 -13.77 -3.76
N PRO A 53 -13.29 -13.30 -3.54
CA PRO A 53 -14.46 -13.80 -4.25
C PRO A 53 -14.22 -13.85 -5.77
N SER A 54 -14.73 -14.88 -6.44
CA SER A 54 -14.42 -15.15 -7.86
C SER A 54 -14.81 -14.01 -8.80
N ASP A 55 -15.92 -13.33 -8.51
CA ASP A 55 -16.40 -12.15 -9.23
C ASP A 55 -15.45 -10.95 -9.09
N LEU A 56 -14.86 -10.78 -7.90
CA LEU A 56 -13.88 -9.73 -7.64
C LEU A 56 -12.52 -10.08 -8.26
N ALA A 57 -12.08 -11.33 -8.11
CA ALA A 57 -10.83 -11.83 -8.67
C ALA A 57 -10.82 -11.73 -10.21
N ALA A 58 -11.93 -12.03 -10.87
CA ALA A 58 -12.07 -11.91 -12.33
C ALA A 58 -11.90 -10.48 -12.86
N ARG A 59 -12.07 -9.46 -12.00
CA ARG A 59 -11.91 -8.05 -12.34
C ARG A 59 -10.49 -7.53 -12.10
N ILE A 60 -9.62 -8.34 -11.54
CA ILE A 60 -8.27 -7.93 -11.18
C ILE A 60 -7.24 -8.80 -11.89
N ALA A 61 -6.55 -8.21 -12.86
CA ALA A 61 -5.47 -8.86 -13.60
C ALA A 61 -4.13 -8.80 -12.85
N ALA A 62 -4.07 -9.31 -11.61
CA ALA A 62 -2.85 -9.37 -10.83
C ALA A 62 -2.76 -10.68 -10.02
N PRO A 63 -1.55 -11.25 -9.86
CA PRO A 63 -1.34 -12.38 -8.96
C PRO A 63 -1.71 -12.04 -7.52
N VAL A 64 -2.05 -13.08 -6.76
CA VAL A 64 -2.45 -13.00 -5.36
C VAL A 64 -1.41 -13.67 -4.47
N ALA A 65 -1.02 -12.99 -3.39
CA ALA A 65 -0.22 -13.53 -2.30
C ALA A 65 -1.09 -13.74 -1.08
N VAL A 66 -1.16 -14.97 -0.56
CA VAL A 66 -1.87 -15.27 0.67
C VAL A 66 -0.99 -14.94 1.88
N ASP A 67 -1.53 -14.19 2.84
CA ASP A 67 -0.90 -13.90 4.11
C ASP A 67 -0.72 -15.17 4.94
N ARG A 68 0.53 -15.49 5.25
CA ARG A 68 0.92 -16.67 6.03
C ARG A 68 0.98 -16.38 7.53
N TYR A 69 0.88 -15.11 7.95
CA TYR A 69 0.96 -14.69 9.33
C TYR A 69 -0.44 -14.44 9.89
N GLN A 70 -0.97 -15.42 10.64
CA GLN A 70 -2.30 -15.32 11.22
C GLN A 70 -2.41 -14.14 12.19
N ASP A 71 -3.48 -13.35 12.02
CA ASP A 71 -3.82 -12.19 12.85
C ASP A 71 -2.67 -11.20 13.07
N ALA A 72 -1.76 -11.09 12.11
CA ALA A 72 -0.60 -10.19 12.13
C ALA A 72 -0.88 -8.80 11.52
N GLY A 73 -2.10 -8.58 11.04
CA GLY A 73 -2.51 -7.32 10.41
C GLY A 73 -1.74 -7.04 9.11
N PRO A 74 -1.73 -5.78 8.65
CA PRO A 74 -1.08 -5.40 7.38
C PRO A 74 0.39 -5.78 7.28
N LEU A 75 1.09 -5.87 8.42
CA LEU A 75 2.50 -6.24 8.45
C LEU A 75 2.73 -7.71 8.03
N GLY A 76 1.84 -8.63 8.44
CA GLY A 76 1.86 -10.02 7.99
C GLY A 76 1.68 -10.14 6.48
N GLY A 77 0.71 -9.41 5.95
CA GLY A 77 0.45 -9.32 4.52
C GLY A 77 1.64 -8.79 3.73
N LEU A 78 2.36 -7.78 4.25
CA LEU A 78 3.60 -7.27 3.64
C LEU A 78 4.71 -8.32 3.68
N ALA A 79 4.96 -8.96 4.82
CA ALA A 79 6.00 -9.99 4.93
C ALA A 79 5.75 -11.14 3.93
N SER A 80 4.51 -11.61 3.83
CA SER A 80 4.12 -12.68 2.90
C SER A 80 4.21 -12.29 1.42
N ALA A 81 3.86 -11.04 1.10
CA ALA A 81 3.89 -10.52 -0.27
C ALA A 81 5.31 -10.21 -0.73
N THR A 82 6.10 -9.51 0.08
CA THR A 82 7.48 -9.11 -0.24
C THR A 82 8.41 -10.31 -0.44
N ALA A 83 8.15 -11.44 0.24
CA ALA A 83 8.85 -12.70 -0.01
C ALA A 83 8.70 -13.23 -1.47
N GLN A 84 7.69 -12.76 -2.21
CA GLN A 84 7.42 -13.14 -3.59
C GLN A 84 7.83 -12.06 -4.60
N VAL A 85 8.16 -10.85 -4.14
CA VAL A 85 8.56 -9.73 -5.00
C VAL A 85 10.03 -9.89 -5.39
N GLN A 86 10.30 -9.89 -6.70
CA GLN A 86 11.66 -10.02 -7.24
C GLN A 86 12.31 -8.68 -7.60
N THR A 87 11.53 -7.59 -7.67
CA THR A 87 12.08 -6.28 -7.99
C THR A 87 12.74 -5.63 -6.77
N PRO A 88 13.79 -4.82 -6.95
CA PRO A 88 14.52 -4.21 -5.83
C PRO A 88 13.66 -3.25 -5.00
N LEU A 89 12.66 -2.61 -5.62
CA LEU A 89 11.76 -1.69 -4.93
C LEU A 89 10.34 -2.24 -4.89
N THR A 90 9.65 -2.01 -3.76
CA THR A 90 8.24 -2.30 -3.54
C THR A 90 7.50 -1.02 -3.18
N PHE A 91 6.40 -0.72 -3.87
CA PHE A 91 5.44 0.28 -3.40
C PHE A 91 4.31 -0.43 -2.65
N ALA A 92 4.22 -0.19 -1.34
CA ALA A 92 3.18 -0.76 -0.50
C ALA A 92 1.96 0.18 -0.45
N ALA A 93 0.79 -0.35 -0.80
CA ALA A 93 -0.47 0.38 -0.84
C ALA A 93 -1.55 -0.32 -0.01
N ALA A 94 -2.29 0.44 0.81
CA ALA A 94 -3.53 -0.06 1.39
C ALA A 94 -4.62 -0.15 0.31
N GLY A 95 -5.39 -1.24 0.32
CA GLY A 95 -6.44 -1.49 -0.69
C GLY A 95 -7.66 -0.56 -0.62
N ASP A 96 -7.68 0.37 0.33
CA ASP A 96 -8.75 1.33 0.60
C ASP A 96 -8.38 2.79 0.33
N LEU A 97 -7.22 3.04 -0.29
CA LEU A 97 -6.79 4.37 -0.76
C LEU A 97 -7.47 4.74 -2.08
N ALA A 98 -8.77 5.01 -2.07
CA ALA A 98 -9.59 5.13 -3.29
C ALA A 98 -9.13 6.17 -4.33
N ASN A 99 -8.36 7.18 -3.89
CA ASN A 99 -7.88 8.29 -4.72
C ASN A 99 -6.40 8.17 -5.10
N ILE A 100 -5.67 7.17 -4.59
CA ILE A 100 -4.26 6.97 -4.94
C ILE A 100 -4.14 6.64 -6.43
N ASP A 101 -3.10 7.16 -7.06
CA ASP A 101 -2.80 6.93 -8.47
C ASP A 101 -1.29 6.85 -8.71
N THR A 102 -0.88 6.73 -9.96
CA THR A 102 0.53 6.64 -10.33
C THR A 102 1.35 7.88 -9.99
N THR A 103 0.72 9.06 -9.88
CA THR A 103 1.46 10.30 -9.60
C THR A 103 2.08 10.27 -8.21
N ALA A 104 1.40 9.69 -7.22
CA ALA A 104 1.97 9.49 -5.89
C ALA A 104 3.20 8.56 -5.94
N ILE A 105 3.16 7.50 -6.74
CA ILE A 105 4.33 6.62 -6.94
C ILE A 105 5.49 7.40 -7.56
N ASP A 106 5.21 8.16 -8.62
CA ASP A 106 6.21 8.92 -9.37
C ASP A 106 6.91 9.94 -8.45
N GLU A 107 6.15 10.66 -7.61
CA GLU A 107 6.67 11.60 -6.61
C GLU A 107 7.61 10.92 -5.59
N LEU A 108 7.28 9.71 -5.13
CA LEU A 108 8.15 8.97 -4.20
C LEU A 108 9.42 8.45 -4.89
N ILE A 109 9.34 8.08 -6.17
CA ILE A 109 10.52 7.68 -6.95
C ILE A 109 11.44 8.88 -7.15
N GLU A 110 10.93 10.05 -7.54
CA GLU A 110 11.72 11.27 -7.68
C GLU A 110 12.43 11.63 -6.36
N ARG A 111 11.71 11.51 -5.24
CA ARG A 111 12.25 11.70 -3.89
C ARG A 111 13.37 10.71 -3.58
N TYR A 112 13.20 9.43 -3.93
CA TYR A 112 14.20 8.37 -3.75
C TYR A 112 15.46 8.65 -4.58
N GLU A 113 15.30 8.95 -5.87
CA GLU A 113 16.40 9.23 -6.80
C GLU A 113 17.18 10.48 -6.38
N SER A 114 16.49 11.51 -5.87
CA SER A 114 17.13 12.73 -5.37
C SER A 114 18.09 12.47 -4.21
N GLU A 115 17.75 11.59 -3.27
CA GLU A 115 18.68 11.19 -2.20
C GLU A 115 19.85 10.38 -2.73
N ARG A 116 19.58 9.42 -3.62
CA ARG A 116 20.62 8.60 -4.23
C ARG A 116 21.63 9.45 -5.00
N ALA A 117 21.18 10.49 -5.68
CA ALA A 117 22.04 11.45 -6.38
C ALA A 117 22.93 12.28 -5.43
N ARG A 118 22.52 12.44 -4.16
CA ARG A 118 23.34 13.06 -3.10
C ARG A 118 24.32 12.08 -2.46
N GLY A 119 24.32 10.81 -2.87
CA GLY A 119 25.15 9.76 -2.29
C GLY A 119 24.58 9.11 -1.04
N GLU A 120 23.32 9.42 -0.69
CA GLU A 120 22.66 8.89 0.50
C GLU A 120 22.13 7.47 0.24
N SER A 121 22.16 6.62 1.27
CA SER A 121 21.43 5.36 1.27
C SER A 121 19.99 5.61 1.70
N VAL A 122 19.02 5.04 0.96
CA VAL A 122 17.60 5.15 1.29
C VAL A 122 16.98 3.77 1.22
N ASP A 123 16.43 3.32 2.34
CA ASP A 123 15.71 2.05 2.45
C ASP A 123 14.21 2.23 2.23
N ALA A 124 13.70 3.44 2.46
CA ALA A 124 12.29 3.76 2.26
C ALA A 124 12.06 5.24 1.97
N VAL A 125 11.05 5.52 1.16
CA VAL A 125 10.42 6.85 1.06
C VAL A 125 9.02 6.77 1.65
N VAL A 126 8.81 7.46 2.76
CA VAL A 126 7.55 7.39 3.52
C VAL A 126 6.85 8.76 3.48
N PRO A 127 5.62 8.84 2.95
CA PRO A 127 4.84 10.05 3.04
C PRO A 127 4.51 10.43 4.48
N ARG A 128 4.52 11.73 4.76
CA ARG A 128 4.24 12.30 6.07
C ARG A 128 3.29 13.49 5.94
N HIS A 129 2.20 13.45 6.72
CA HIS A 129 1.28 14.58 6.85
C HIS A 129 1.92 15.72 7.64
N SER A 130 1.40 16.93 7.49
CA SER A 130 1.84 18.11 8.28
C SER A 130 1.71 17.92 9.80
N SER A 131 0.83 17.02 10.25
CA SER A 131 0.70 16.60 11.65
C SER A 131 1.83 15.70 12.16
N GLY A 132 2.72 15.24 11.27
CA GLY A 132 3.77 14.26 11.55
C GLY A 132 3.31 12.80 11.41
N GLN A 133 2.03 12.54 11.13
CA GLN A 133 1.54 11.19 10.86
C GLN A 133 2.15 10.61 9.59
N LEU A 134 2.63 9.36 9.66
CA LEU A 134 3.22 8.64 8.53
C LEU A 134 2.18 7.79 7.79
N GLU A 135 2.38 7.61 6.48
CA GLU A 135 1.61 6.71 5.62
C GLU A 135 2.45 5.51 5.14
N PRO A 136 2.73 4.52 6.01
CA PRO A 136 3.57 3.38 5.66
C PRO A 136 2.90 2.39 4.69
N LEU A 137 1.62 2.58 4.40
CA LEU A 137 0.86 1.82 3.40
C LEU A 137 0.50 2.68 2.19
N ALA A 138 1.31 3.70 1.91
CA ALA A 138 1.35 4.43 0.65
C ALA A 138 2.81 4.82 0.33
N ALA A 139 3.74 3.90 0.57
CA ALA A 139 5.16 4.20 0.67
C ALA A 139 6.02 3.31 -0.22
N LEU A 140 7.19 3.81 -0.60
CA LEU A 140 8.19 3.12 -1.41
C LEU A 140 9.26 2.52 -0.50
N TYR A 141 9.68 1.30 -0.78
CA TYR A 141 10.65 0.57 0.02
C TYR A 141 11.67 -0.16 -0.84
N ASP A 142 12.89 -0.29 -0.34
CA ASP A 142 13.73 -1.43 -0.71
C ASP A 142 13.03 -2.72 -0.27
N THR A 143 12.80 -3.61 -1.23
CA THR A 143 12.02 -4.84 -1.03
C THR A 143 12.64 -5.74 0.02
N LYS A 144 13.97 -5.89 0.00
CA LYS A 144 14.67 -6.80 0.91
C LYS A 144 14.68 -6.23 2.32
N VAL A 145 14.97 -4.94 2.46
CA VAL A 145 14.97 -4.28 3.79
C VAL A 145 13.57 -4.32 4.39
N LEU A 146 12.52 -4.04 3.60
CA LEU A 146 11.13 -4.16 4.06
C LEU A 146 10.78 -5.58 4.51
N HIS A 147 11.09 -6.59 3.69
CA HIS A 147 10.84 -7.99 4.05
C HIS A 147 11.51 -8.36 5.37
N ASP A 148 12.82 -8.12 5.48
CA ASP A 148 13.61 -8.52 6.62
C ASP A 148 13.17 -7.80 7.91
N ASN A 149 12.86 -6.50 7.82
CA ASN A 149 12.31 -5.75 8.95
C ASN A 149 10.90 -6.20 9.31
N ALA A 150 10.05 -6.54 8.34
CA ALA A 150 8.71 -7.02 8.63
C ALA A 150 8.75 -8.36 9.38
N VAL A 151 9.58 -9.31 8.93
CA VAL A 151 9.77 -10.60 9.60
C VAL A 151 10.32 -10.41 11.02
N ARG A 152 11.35 -9.57 11.20
CA ARG A 152 11.91 -9.27 12.54
C ARG A 152 10.87 -8.65 13.48
N THR A 153 10.10 -7.69 12.98
CA THR A 153 9.08 -6.98 13.76
C THR A 153 7.95 -7.93 14.19
N LEU A 154 7.55 -8.84 13.30
CA LEU A 154 6.57 -9.88 13.64
C LEU A 154 7.12 -10.87 14.67
N ALA A 155 8.38 -11.27 14.55
CA ALA A 155 9.04 -12.16 15.50
C ALA A 155 9.15 -11.56 16.92
N SER A 156 9.20 -10.23 17.05
CA SER A 156 9.14 -9.54 18.35
C SER A 156 7.72 -9.37 18.92
N GLY A 157 6.70 -9.88 18.22
CA GLY A 157 5.29 -9.76 18.60
C GLY A 157 4.63 -8.43 18.19
N THR A 158 5.35 -7.55 17.49
CA THR A 158 4.80 -6.29 17.00
C THR A 158 4.12 -6.48 15.64
N LYS A 159 2.88 -5.98 15.53
CA LYS A 159 2.04 -6.12 14.32
C LYS A 159 1.85 -4.81 13.55
N LYS A 160 2.39 -3.71 14.06
CA LYS A 160 2.28 -2.38 13.45
C LYS A 160 3.29 -2.23 12.32
N VAL A 161 2.84 -1.75 11.16
CA VAL A 161 3.72 -1.51 9.99
C VAL A 161 4.84 -0.54 10.32
N THR A 162 4.57 0.48 11.15
CA THR A 162 5.60 1.43 11.62
C THR A 162 6.73 0.76 12.41
N GLY A 163 6.53 -0.43 12.98
CA GLY A 163 7.61 -1.19 13.61
C GLY A 163 8.67 -1.65 12.60
N ALA A 164 8.27 -1.96 11.36
CA ALA A 164 9.20 -2.33 10.30
C ALA A 164 10.03 -1.16 9.77
N LEU A 165 9.71 0.08 10.17
CA LEU A 165 10.50 1.26 9.83
C LEU A 165 11.74 1.41 10.74
N HIS A 166 11.78 0.68 11.84
CA HIS A 166 12.87 0.81 12.81
C HIS A 166 14.22 0.45 12.18
N GLY A 167 15.19 1.37 12.30
CA GLY A 167 16.54 1.20 11.76
C GLY A 167 16.67 1.39 10.25
N MET A 168 15.59 1.72 9.53
CA MET A 168 15.68 2.10 8.12
C MET A 168 16.22 3.52 7.96
N HIS A 169 17.01 3.76 6.90
CA HIS A 169 17.29 5.09 6.40
C HIS A 169 16.08 5.59 5.59
N ILE A 170 15.24 6.40 6.24
CA ILE A 170 13.98 6.88 5.68
C ILE A 170 14.16 8.29 5.12
N ALA A 171 13.84 8.44 3.84
CA ALA A 171 13.58 9.73 3.24
C ALA A 171 12.09 10.07 3.41
N TYR A 172 11.78 11.14 4.13
CA TYR A 172 10.39 11.59 4.23
C TYR A 172 9.97 12.34 2.96
N TYR A 173 8.73 12.11 2.53
CA TYR A 173 8.02 12.92 1.54
C TYR A 173 6.91 13.68 2.27
N ASP A 174 7.08 14.98 2.46
CA ASP A 174 6.07 15.80 3.12
C ASP A 174 4.90 16.06 2.17
N ILE A 175 3.72 15.58 2.53
CA ILE A 175 2.53 15.62 1.67
C ILE A 175 2.05 17.07 1.53
N ALA A 176 2.04 17.58 0.30
CA ALA A 176 1.50 18.90 0.01
C ALA A 176 -0.03 18.94 0.27
N PRO A 177 -0.59 20.10 0.68
CA PRO A 177 -2.02 20.20 1.03
C PRO A 177 -2.99 19.72 -0.05
N ASP A 178 -2.68 19.94 -1.32
CA ASP A 178 -3.47 19.51 -2.48
C ASP A 178 -3.31 18.01 -2.81
N ARG A 179 -2.28 17.36 -2.26
CA ARG A 179 -2.02 15.93 -2.40
C ARG A 179 -2.62 15.07 -1.29
N VAL A 180 -3.05 15.66 -0.16
CA VAL A 180 -3.62 14.93 0.99
C VAL A 180 -4.75 13.97 0.57
N VAL A 181 -5.56 14.39 -0.39
CA VAL A 181 -6.70 13.58 -0.88
C VAL A 181 -6.29 12.21 -1.44
N LEU A 182 -5.07 12.07 -1.98
CA LEU A 182 -4.54 10.81 -2.52
C LEU A 182 -4.31 9.76 -1.42
N TYR A 183 -4.05 10.22 -0.19
CA TYR A 183 -3.71 9.38 0.96
C TYR A 183 -4.92 9.10 1.87
N HIS A 184 -6.13 9.52 1.49
CA HIS A 184 -7.34 9.32 2.29
C HIS A 184 -7.82 7.86 2.22
N ASN A 185 -7.86 7.20 3.37
CA ASN A 185 -8.38 5.84 3.50
C ASN A 185 -9.92 5.85 3.62
N VAL A 186 -10.58 4.95 2.89
CA VAL A 186 -12.02 4.72 3.04
C VAL A 186 -12.28 3.83 4.26
N ASN A 187 -12.83 4.42 5.33
CA ASN A 187 -13.11 3.72 6.59
C ASN A 187 -14.60 3.62 6.91
N THR A 188 -15.41 4.52 6.38
CA THR A 188 -16.84 4.69 6.66
C THR A 188 -17.64 4.80 5.37
N ALA A 189 -18.97 4.69 5.47
CA ALA A 189 -19.85 4.89 4.31
C ALA A 189 -19.80 6.33 3.77
N ALA A 190 -19.58 7.32 4.65
CA ALA A 190 -19.44 8.72 4.24
C ALA A 190 -18.18 8.95 3.39
N ASP A 191 -17.09 8.22 3.67
CA ASP A 191 -15.87 8.30 2.86
C ASP A 191 -16.09 7.85 1.41
N LEU A 192 -17.03 6.92 1.17
CA LEU A 192 -17.34 6.43 -0.19
C LEU A 192 -17.91 7.55 -1.07
N SER A 193 -18.68 8.48 -0.50
CA SER A 193 -19.25 9.62 -1.22
C SER A 193 -18.22 10.72 -1.52
N GLY A 194 -17.10 10.75 -0.81
CA GLY A 194 -16.01 11.70 -1.00
C GLY A 194 -14.93 11.26 -1.99
N VAL A 195 -15.07 10.09 -2.60
CA VAL A 195 -14.14 9.60 -3.63
C VAL A 195 -14.21 10.49 -4.86
N ILE A 196 -13.05 10.91 -5.38
CA ILE A 196 -12.99 11.77 -6.57
C ILE A 196 -13.62 11.03 -7.75
N ALA A 197 -14.62 11.64 -8.38
CA ALA A 197 -15.15 11.18 -9.65
C ALA A 197 -14.05 11.31 -10.72
N ARG A 198 -13.51 10.17 -11.16
CA ARG A 198 -12.56 10.05 -12.26
C ARG A 198 -12.91 8.83 -13.07
#